data_AF-A0A7X6VM43-F1
#
_entry.id   AF-A0A7X6VM43-F1
#
_cell.length_a   1.000
_cell.length_b   1.000
_cell.length_c   1.000
_cell.angle_alpha   90.00
_cell.angle_beta   90.00
_cell.angle_gamma   90.00
#
_symmetry.space_group_name_H-M   'P 1'
#
loop_
_entity.id
_entity.type
_entity.pdbx_description
1 polymer ?
#
loop_
_entity_poly.entity_id
_entity_poly.type
_entity_poly.pdbx_seq_one_letter_code
_entity_poly.pdbx_strand_id
1 'polypeptide(L)'
;MIFYPLSPKNPKDLASFVKQIGADIRSLAYFEPKRHTLALMLPEADYRAAAFMKQELLARGGDAVVNRGVIACEAKTSPVLLLGTPGQLRS
;
A
#
# COMPACT_ATOMS: atom_id res chain seq x y z
N MET A 1 -6.62 7.84 -12.55
CA MET A 1 -6.05 7.77 -11.18
C MET A 1 -4.67 8.39 -11.21
N ILE A 2 -4.36 9.29 -10.28
CA ILE A 2 -3.05 9.96 -10.22
C ILE A 2 -2.28 9.34 -9.05
N PHE A 3 -1.06 8.87 -9.32
CA PHE A 3 -0.12 8.43 -8.31
C PHE A 3 0.87 9.55 -8.01
N TYR A 4 1.24 9.73 -6.74
CA TYR A 4 2.35 10.58 -6.37
C TYR A 4 3.40 9.79 -5.59
N PRO A 5 4.69 10.07 -5.82
CA PRO A 5 5.75 9.45 -5.05
C PRO A 5 5.65 9.90 -3.59
N LEU A 6 5.71 8.93 -2.69
CA LEU A 6 5.99 9.16 -1.29
C LEU A 6 7.38 8.63 -0.99
N SER A 7 8.10 9.34 -0.13
CA SER A 7 9.39 8.88 0.38
C SER A 7 9.28 8.87 1.90
N PRO A 8 8.85 7.74 2.51
CA PRO A 8 8.87 7.60 3.96
C PRO A 8 10.34 7.54 4.40
N LYS A 9 10.91 8.70 4.73
CA LYS A 9 12.33 8.80 5.10
C LYS A 9 12.59 8.14 6.45
N ASN A 10 11.58 8.12 7.33
CA ASN A 10 11.67 7.59 8.69
C ASN A 10 10.61 6.50 8.97
N PRO A 11 10.89 5.51 9.85
CA PRO A 11 9.92 4.49 10.27
C PRO A 11 8.60 5.07 10.84
N LYS A 12 8.70 6.22 11.53
CA LYS A 12 7.52 6.95 12.04
C LYS A 12 6.56 7.39 10.92
N ASP A 13 7.07 7.63 9.72
CA ASP A 13 6.26 8.05 8.58
C ASP A 13 5.44 6.86 8.07
N LEU A 14 6.04 5.67 7.96
CA LEU A 14 5.36 4.46 7.52
C LEU A 14 4.22 4.05 8.47
N ALA A 15 4.47 4.08 9.78
CA ALA A 15 3.43 3.83 10.78
C ALA A 15 2.27 4.83 10.69
N SER A 16 2.60 6.11 10.42
CA SER A 16 1.60 7.15 10.21
C SER A 16 0.76 6.90 8.95
N PHE A 17 1.38 6.48 7.85
CA PHE A 17 0.67 6.11 6.62
C PHE A 17 -0.22 4.88 6.81
N VAL A 18 0.28 3.82 7.45
CA VAL A 18 -0.51 2.61 7.77
C VAL A 18 -1.78 3.00 8.55
N LYS A 19 -1.62 3.88 9.55
CA LYS A 19 -2.75 4.39 10.34
C LYS A 19 -3.71 5.25 9.50
N GLN A 20 -3.20 6.17 8.69
CA GLN A 20 -4.02 7.06 7.84
C GLN A 20 -4.80 6.29 6.77
N ILE A 21 -4.20 5.25 6.17
CA ILE A 21 -4.84 4.37 5.19
C ILE A 21 -5.95 3.51 5.84
N GLY A 22 -5.89 3.31 7.16
CA GLY A 22 -6.80 2.42 7.88
C GLY A 22 -6.42 0.95 7.77
N ALA A 23 -5.16 0.67 7.43
CA ALA A 23 -4.59 -0.67 7.42
C ALA A 23 -4.49 -1.22 8.85
N ASP A 24 -4.39 -2.55 8.98
CA ASP A 24 -4.16 -3.19 10.28
C ASP A 24 -2.76 -2.83 10.79
N ILE A 25 -2.65 -2.29 12.00
CA ILE A 25 -1.35 -1.89 12.56
C ILE A 25 -0.36 -3.05 12.67
N ARG A 26 -0.86 -4.28 12.84
CA ARG A 26 -0.05 -5.50 12.89
C ARG A 26 0.68 -5.75 11.56
N SER A 27 0.16 -5.20 10.45
CA SER A 27 0.79 -5.33 9.14
C SER A 27 2.08 -4.53 8.97
N LEU A 28 2.36 -3.58 9.88
CA LEU A 28 3.57 -2.75 9.84
C LEU A 28 4.85 -3.58 9.80
N ALA A 29 4.88 -4.71 10.52
CA ALA A 29 6.04 -5.61 10.54
C ALA A 29 6.38 -6.19 9.15
N TYR A 30 5.40 -6.30 8.24
CA TYR A 30 5.62 -6.77 6.86
C TYR A 30 6.03 -5.65 5.89
N PHE A 31 5.76 -4.39 6.27
CA PHE A 31 6.09 -3.21 5.46
C PHE A 31 7.43 -2.58 5.83
N GLU A 32 7.86 -2.66 7.09
CA GLU A 32 9.15 -2.12 7.55
C GLU A 32 10.36 -2.61 6.72
N PRO A 33 10.50 -3.91 6.40
CA PRO A 33 11.57 -4.39 5.53
C PRO A 33 11.54 -3.77 4.12
N LYS A 34 10.36 -3.32 3.67
CA LYS A 34 10.12 -2.73 2.35
C LYS A 34 10.16 -1.18 2.36
N ARG A 35 10.43 -0.53 3.50
CA ARG A 35 10.39 0.95 3.60
C ARG A 35 11.36 1.67 2.65
N HIS A 36 12.43 0.98 2.23
CA HIS A 36 13.46 1.51 1.34
C HIS A 36 13.14 1.34 -0.15
N THR A 37 12.04 0.66 -0.49
CA THR A 37 11.60 0.53 -1.87
C THR A 37 10.88 1.79 -2.34
N LEU A 38 10.54 1.87 -3.63
CA LEU A 38 9.69 2.96 -4.10
C LEU A 38 8.33 2.87 -3.43
N ALA A 39 7.82 4.03 -3.03
CA ALA A 39 6.50 4.21 -2.46
C ALA A 39 5.67 5.10 -3.38
N LEU A 40 4.57 4.58 -3.90
CA LEU A 40 3.62 5.33 -4.74
C LEU A 40 2.27 5.35 -4.06
N MET A 41 1.75 6.54 -3.81
CA MET A 41 0.46 6.72 -3.16
C MET A 41 -0.61 7.06 -4.17
N LEU A 42 -1.75 6.43 -3.95
CA LEU A 42 -3.00 6.67 -4.63
C LEU A 42 -4.01 7.03 -3.54
N PRO A 43 -4.55 8.26 -3.51
CA PRO A 43 -5.46 8.71 -2.46
C PRO A 43 -6.69 7.86 -2.30
N GLU A 44 -7.19 7.32 -3.41
CA GLU A 44 -8.47 6.63 -3.42
C GLU A 44 -8.54 5.64 -4.59
N ALA A 45 -8.98 4.43 -4.29
CA ALA A 45 -9.34 3.39 -5.22
C ALA A 45 -10.65 2.74 -4.76
N ASP A 46 -11.46 2.26 -5.70
CA ASP A 46 -12.50 1.28 -5.39
C ASP A 46 -11.88 0.04 -4.71
N TYR A 47 -12.57 -0.53 -3.73
CA TYR A 47 -12.04 -1.65 -2.94
C TYR A 47 -11.62 -2.85 -3.80
N ARG A 48 -12.29 -3.11 -4.93
CA ARG A 48 -11.92 -4.18 -5.87
C ARG A 48 -10.59 -3.89 -6.53
N ALA A 49 -10.37 -2.65 -6.95
CA ALA A 49 -9.11 -2.21 -7.53
C ALA A 49 -7.98 -2.25 -6.49
N ALA A 50 -8.23 -1.79 -5.27
CA ALA A 50 -7.24 -1.86 -4.18
C ALA A 50 -6.86 -3.31 -3.85
N ALA A 51 -7.85 -4.21 -3.78
CA ALA A 51 -7.60 -5.64 -3.57
C ALA A 51 -6.77 -6.23 -4.71
N PHE A 52 -7.11 -5.93 -5.96
CA PHE A 52 -6.37 -6.41 -7.14
C PHE A 52 -4.92 -5.90 -7.15
N MET A 53 -4.70 -4.60 -6.92
CA MET A 53 -3.35 -4.03 -6.81
C MET A 53 -2.52 -4.71 -5.73
N LYS A 54 -3.13 -5.00 -4.57
CA LYS A 54 -2.45 -5.72 -3.48
C LYS A 54 -2.04 -7.12 -3.92
N GLN A 55 -2.97 -7.88 -4.51
CA GLN A 55 -2.67 -9.26 -4.95
C GLN A 55 -1.63 -9.29 -6.07
N GLU A 56 -1.74 -8.39 -7.04
CA GLU A 56 -0.78 -8.28 -8.15
C GLU A 56 0.62 -7.94 -7.65
N LEU A 57 0.76 -6.97 -6.74
CA LEU A 57 2.08 -6.66 -6.18
C LEU A 57 2.62 -7.78 -5.30
N LEU A 58 1.79 -8.46 -4.52
CA LEU A 58 2.23 -9.64 -3.75
C LEU A 58 2.76 -10.74 -4.68
N ALA A 59 2.11 -11.00 -5.81
CA ALA A 59 2.56 -11.99 -6.80
C ALA A 59 3.94 -11.63 -7.40
N ARG A 60 4.26 -10.33 -7.49
CA ARG A 60 5.55 -9.82 -7.99
C ARG A 60 6.62 -9.68 -6.89
N GLY A 61 6.29 -10.02 -5.65
CA GLY A 61 7.17 -9.87 -4.48
C GLY A 61 7.26 -8.43 -3.92
N GLY A 62 6.39 -7.52 -4.38
CA GLY A 62 6.16 -6.22 -3.78
C GLY A 62 5.09 -6.29 -2.69
N ASP A 63 4.47 -5.15 -2.36
CA ASP A 63 3.31 -5.09 -1.48
C ASP A 63 2.47 -3.84 -1.73
N ALA A 64 1.23 -3.84 -1.24
CA ALA A 64 0.40 -2.66 -1.19
C ALA A 64 -0.27 -2.53 0.17
N VAL A 65 -0.12 -1.37 0.80
CA VAL A 65 -0.87 -1.01 2.01
C VAL A 65 -2.25 -0.54 1.57
N VAL A 66 -3.29 -1.17 2.12
CA VAL A 66 -4.71 -0.87 1.84
C VAL A 66 -5.48 -0.92 3.16
N ASN A 67 -6.66 -0.31 3.20
CA ASN A 67 -7.56 -0.37 4.34
C ASN A 67 -7.89 -1.83 4.71
N ARG A 68 -7.95 -2.13 6.01
CA ARG A 68 -8.20 -3.50 6.51
C ARG A 68 -9.50 -4.12 5.97
N GLY A 69 -10.51 -3.30 5.68
CA GLY A 69 -11.82 -3.75 5.18
C GLY A 69 -11.85 -4.04 3.68
N VAL A 70 -10.76 -3.81 2.94
CA VAL A 70 -10.72 -4.00 1.47
C VAL A 70 -10.93 -5.45 1.08
N ILE A 71 -10.23 -6.38 1.73
CA ILE A 71 -10.30 -7.81 1.40
C ILE A 71 -11.64 -8.42 1.83
N ALA A 72 -12.20 -7.93 2.94
CA ALA A 72 -13.49 -8.38 3.46
C ALA A 72 -14.70 -7.68 2.82
N CYS A 73 -14.49 -6.79 1.83
CA CYS A 73 -15.54 -5.99 1.18
C CYS A 73 -16.30 -5.05 2.14
N GLU A 74 -15.74 -4.75 3.32
CA GLU A 74 -16.31 -3.88 4.34
C GLU A 74 -16.03 -2.40 4.05
N ALA A 75 -14.90 -2.10 3.39
CA ALA A 75 -14.58 -0.78 2.87
C ALA A 75 -15.05 -0.66 1.41
N LYS A 76 -15.61 0.50 1.03
CA LYS A 76 -15.99 0.78 -0.38
C LYS A 76 -14.85 1.37 -1.18
N THR A 77 -14.01 2.18 -0.54
CA THR A 77 -12.81 2.75 -1.14
C THR A 77 -11.63 2.65 -0.18
N SER A 78 -10.43 2.80 -0.70
CA SER A 78 -9.20 2.79 0.08
C SER A 78 -8.14 3.65 -0.59
N PRO A 79 -7.39 4.46 0.19
CA PRO A 79 -6.08 4.88 -0.25
C PRO A 79 -5.18 3.65 -0.42
N VAL A 80 -4.23 3.70 -1.35
CA VAL A 80 -3.30 2.61 -1.63
C VAL A 80 -1.89 3.16 -1.64
N LEU A 81 -1.03 2.60 -0.80
CA LEU A 81 0.42 2.83 -0.86
C LEU A 81 1.09 1.60 -1.43
N LEU A 82 1.54 1.69 -2.69
CA LEU A 82 2.33 0.67 -3.34
C LEU A 82 3.76 0.72 -2.81
N LEU A 83 4.34 -0.42 -2.48
CA LEU A 83 5.71 -0.60 -2.02
C LEU A 83 6.40 -1.62 -2.94
N GLY A 84 7.41 -1.20 -3.69
CA GLY A 84 8.13 -2.11 -4.57
C GLY A 84 9.32 -1.51 -5.30
N THR A 85 10.11 -2.37 -5.93
CA THR A 85 11.18 -1.94 -6.84
C THR A 85 10.61 -1.44 -8.16
N PRO A 86 11.39 -0.71 -8.98
CA PRO A 86 10.96 -0.34 -10.33
C PRO A 86 10.50 -1.53 -11.18
N GLY A 87 11.12 -2.71 -11.01
CA GLY A 87 10.72 -3.92 -11.74
C GLY A 87 9.34 -4.44 -11.32
N GLN A 88 8.99 -4.33 -10.04
CA GLN A 88 7.72 -4.80 -9.50
C GLN A 88 6.56 -3.86 -9.85
N LEU A 89 6.84 -2.56 -9.96
CA LEU A 89 5.86 -1.51 -10.26
C LEU A 89 5.63 -1.26 -11.76
N ARG A 90 6.45 -1.86 -12.64
CA ARG A 90 6.25 -1.80 -14.09
C ARG A 90 5.34 -2.93 -14.55
N SER A 91 4.42 -2.63 -15.47
CA SER A 91 3.56 -3.64 -16.12
C SER A 91 4.36 -4.61 -16.96
#